data_AF-A0A485CT33-F1
#
_entry.id   AF-A0A485CT33-F1
#
_cell.length_a   1.000
_cell.length_b   1.000
_cell.length_c   1.000
_cell.angle_alpha   90.00
_cell.angle_beta   90.00
_cell.angle_gamma   90.00
#
_symmetry.space_group_name_H-M   'P 1'
#
loop_
_entity.id
_entity.type
_entity.pdbx_description
1 polymer ?
#
loop_
_entity_poly.entity_id
_entity_poly.type
_entity_poly.pdbx_seq_one_letter_code
_entity_poly.pdbx_strand_id
1 'polypeptide(L)'
;MTIEHNNAITLLKNVVRLGTNLPAHVFHKKFSRYFFFDNDICTSDDLISVTKLVIGESFGYNLTASVFSSSDFRYLGELHMNEDWVAKIVSLNTEMNDSGDYGGLIILDQKKQWAIFQKTPVEEGVLGVNSNKKLEAINDLIYENFVDCKKFEEWLQERTSHDVELVESIGRDYLMSIVENYRQA
;
A
#
# COMPACT_ATOMS: atom_id res chain seq x y z
N MET A 1 -0.35 -0.62 26.57
CA MET A 1 0.98 -0.70 25.93
C MET A 1 1.45 -2.11 25.57
N THR A 2 1.85 -3.01 26.48
CA THR A 2 2.42 -4.33 26.08
C THR A 2 1.42 -5.28 25.41
N ILE A 3 0.15 -5.29 25.83
CA ILE A 3 -0.88 -6.18 25.26
C ILE A 3 -1.31 -5.71 23.85
N GLU A 4 -1.52 -4.41 23.66
CA GLU A 4 -1.86 -3.82 22.36
C GLU A 4 -0.73 -4.01 21.35
N HIS A 5 0.52 -3.79 21.76
CA HIS A 5 1.70 -4.02 20.94
C HIS A 5 1.81 -5.50 20.51
N ASN A 6 1.63 -6.44 21.43
CA ASN A 6 1.69 -7.88 21.12
C ASN A 6 0.57 -8.32 20.17
N ASN A 7 -0.63 -7.75 20.31
CA ASN A 7 -1.76 -8.00 19.41
C ASN A 7 -1.49 -7.42 18.01
N ALA A 8 -0.95 -6.22 17.92
CA ALA A 8 -0.61 -5.56 16.66
C ALA A 8 0.47 -6.33 15.88
N ILE A 9 1.55 -6.77 16.55
CA ILE A 9 2.58 -7.59 15.91
C ILE A 9 2.03 -8.94 15.44
N THR A 10 1.09 -9.54 16.19
CA THR A 10 0.40 -10.76 15.77
C THR A 10 -0.47 -10.52 14.54
N LEU A 11 -1.17 -9.38 14.46
CA LEU A 11 -1.92 -8.96 13.28
C LEU A 11 -0.99 -8.84 12.07
N LEU A 12 0.13 -8.14 12.22
CA LEU A 12 1.12 -7.94 11.16
C LEU A 12 1.63 -9.26 10.58
N LYS A 13 2.11 -10.18 11.44
CA LYS A 13 2.62 -11.49 11.02
C LYS A 13 1.57 -12.37 10.33
N ASN A 14 0.28 -12.13 10.57
CA ASN A 14 -0.80 -12.86 9.91
C ASN A 14 -1.15 -12.31 8.53
N VAL A 15 -0.75 -11.07 8.20
CA VAL A 15 -1.13 -10.40 6.95
C VAL A 15 0.07 -10.21 6.04
N VAL A 16 1.26 -9.89 6.57
CA VAL A 16 2.47 -9.53 5.80
C VAL A 16 3.56 -10.57 5.99
N ARG A 17 4.23 -10.94 4.89
CA ARG A 17 5.41 -11.80 4.85
C ARG A 17 6.65 -10.96 5.17
N LEU A 18 7.08 -11.01 6.43
CA LEU A 18 8.25 -10.24 6.89
C LEU A 18 9.51 -10.60 6.08
N GLY A 19 10.28 -9.58 5.70
CA GLY A 19 11.52 -9.73 4.90
C GLY A 19 11.29 -9.98 3.41
N THR A 20 10.03 -10.01 2.94
CA THR A 20 9.68 -10.04 1.51
C THR A 20 9.43 -8.62 1.02
N ASN A 21 9.82 -8.31 -0.22
CA ASN A 21 9.54 -7.04 -0.86
C ASN A 21 8.96 -7.24 -2.27
N LEU A 22 8.46 -6.18 -2.88
CA LEU A 22 8.16 -6.19 -4.31
C LEU A 22 9.44 -6.52 -5.12
N PRO A 23 9.31 -7.28 -6.24
CA PRO A 23 8.06 -7.70 -6.87
C PRO A 23 7.45 -9.00 -6.31
N ALA A 24 8.06 -9.61 -5.28
CA ALA A 24 7.51 -10.80 -4.63
C ALA A 24 6.20 -10.49 -3.88
N HIS A 25 5.38 -11.52 -3.67
CA HIS A 25 4.10 -11.38 -2.99
C HIS A 25 4.30 -11.08 -1.49
N VAL A 26 4.04 -9.84 -1.05
CA VAL A 26 4.33 -9.38 0.32
C VAL A 26 3.26 -9.74 1.34
N PHE A 27 2.06 -10.16 0.91
CA PHE A 27 0.97 -10.57 1.79
C PHE A 27 0.85 -12.09 1.95
N HIS A 28 0.43 -12.56 3.13
CA HIS A 28 0.14 -13.98 3.33
C HIS A 28 -1.12 -14.41 2.59
N LYS A 29 -2.14 -13.55 2.59
CA LYS A 29 -3.42 -13.77 1.90
C LYS A 29 -3.45 -13.02 0.56
N LYS A 30 -4.22 -13.55 -0.39
CA LYS A 30 -4.57 -12.81 -1.59
C LYS A 30 -5.68 -11.79 -1.30
N PHE A 31 -5.56 -10.61 -1.90
CA PHE A 31 -6.60 -9.60 -1.93
C PHE A 31 -7.39 -9.67 -3.25
N SER A 32 -8.63 -9.17 -3.25
CA SER A 32 -9.45 -9.15 -4.47
C SER A 32 -9.00 -8.11 -5.47
N ARG A 33 -8.30 -7.05 -5.04
CA ARG A 33 -7.67 -6.04 -5.91
C ARG A 33 -6.34 -5.59 -5.34
N TYR A 34 -5.44 -5.18 -6.23
CA TYR A 34 -4.14 -4.61 -5.91
C TYR A 34 -3.93 -3.32 -6.70
N PHE A 35 -3.49 -2.29 -5.99
CA PHE A 35 -3.11 -0.98 -6.51
C PHE A 35 -1.65 -0.73 -6.14
N PHE A 36 -0.83 -0.39 -7.12
CA PHE A 36 0.59 -0.09 -6.94
C PHE A 36 0.82 1.41 -7.01
N PHE A 37 1.80 1.92 -6.28
CA PHE A 37 2.14 3.34 -6.25
C PHE A 37 3.65 3.48 -6.10
N ASP A 38 4.21 4.60 -6.56
CA ASP A 38 5.64 4.93 -6.47
C ASP A 38 5.91 6.12 -5.53
N ASN A 39 4.89 6.92 -5.23
CA ASN A 39 4.96 8.02 -4.27
C ASN A 39 5.26 7.52 -2.83
N ASP A 40 5.96 8.35 -2.06
CA ASP A 40 6.26 8.08 -0.65
C ASP A 40 4.99 8.18 0.22
N ILE A 41 4.56 7.06 0.80
CA ILE A 41 3.39 6.98 1.69
C ILE A 41 3.57 7.80 2.98
N CYS A 42 4.82 8.14 3.34
CA CYS A 42 5.13 8.91 4.54
C CYS A 42 4.96 10.43 4.35
N THR A 43 4.89 10.92 3.10
CA THR A 43 4.92 12.36 2.79
C THR A 43 3.96 12.82 1.69
N SER A 44 3.40 11.91 0.88
CA SER A 44 2.50 12.28 -0.21
C SER A 44 1.06 12.49 0.29
N ASP A 45 0.66 13.76 0.42
CA ASP A 45 -0.70 14.17 0.81
C ASP A 45 -1.77 13.57 -0.12
N ASP A 46 -1.51 13.57 -1.43
CA ASP A 46 -2.44 13.06 -2.45
C ASP A 46 -2.62 11.55 -2.30
N LEU A 47 -1.52 10.79 -2.21
CA LEU A 47 -1.55 9.34 -2.04
C LEU A 47 -2.30 8.95 -0.76
N ILE A 48 -2.01 9.62 0.36
CA ILE A 48 -2.67 9.37 1.65
C ILE A 48 -4.16 9.69 1.56
N SER A 49 -4.53 10.81 0.95
CA SER A 49 -5.92 11.26 0.82
C SER A 49 -6.74 10.34 -0.08
N VAL A 50 -6.19 9.96 -1.25
CA VAL A 50 -6.84 9.03 -2.18
C VAL A 50 -6.93 7.64 -1.56
N THR A 51 -5.90 7.17 -0.85
CA THR A 51 -5.98 5.93 -0.07
C THR A 51 -7.17 5.96 0.88
N LYS A 52 -7.28 7.00 1.71
CA LYS A 52 -8.37 7.15 2.68
C LYS A 52 -9.74 7.12 1.97
N LEU A 53 -9.85 7.79 0.83
CA LEU A 53 -11.07 7.80 0.02
C LEU A 53 -11.43 6.40 -0.52
N VAL A 54 -10.46 5.68 -1.09
CA VAL A 54 -10.64 4.30 -1.58
C VAL A 54 -11.14 3.37 -0.47
N ILE A 55 -10.55 3.48 0.73
CA ILE A 55 -10.96 2.70 1.90
C ILE A 55 -12.36 3.10 2.38
N GLY A 56 -12.65 4.41 2.49
CA GLY A 56 -13.94 4.94 2.90
C GLY A 56 -15.08 4.51 1.98
N GLU A 57 -14.91 4.63 0.67
CA GLU A 57 -15.91 4.20 -0.31
C GLU A 57 -16.10 2.67 -0.30
N SER A 58 -15.01 1.92 -0.11
CA SER A 58 -15.05 0.46 -0.07
C SER A 58 -15.77 -0.09 1.17
N PHE A 59 -15.44 0.43 2.36
CA PHE A 59 -15.77 -0.23 3.63
C PHE A 59 -16.54 0.66 4.62
N GLY A 60 -16.74 1.94 4.28
CA GLY A 60 -17.33 2.95 5.15
C GLY A 60 -16.30 3.67 6.02
N TYR A 61 -16.77 4.62 6.83
CA TYR A 61 -15.93 5.55 7.60
C TYR A 61 -15.84 5.21 9.09
N ASN A 62 -16.21 3.99 9.50
CA ASN A 62 -16.08 3.51 10.87
C ASN A 62 -15.06 2.36 10.93
N LEU A 63 -13.80 2.70 10.64
CA LEU A 63 -12.70 1.75 10.56
C LEU A 63 -11.47 2.33 11.27
N THR A 64 -10.64 1.40 11.74
CA THR A 64 -9.35 1.67 12.38
C THR A 64 -8.30 0.76 11.75
N ALA A 65 -7.15 1.33 11.45
CA ALA A 65 -5.99 0.60 10.93
C ALA A 65 -4.77 0.80 11.82
N SER A 66 -3.96 -0.24 11.98
CA SER A 66 -2.69 -0.19 12.69
C SER A 66 -1.56 0.19 11.72
N VAL A 67 -0.67 1.07 12.15
CA VAL A 67 0.50 1.54 11.40
C VAL A 67 1.77 0.95 12.01
N PHE A 68 2.67 0.48 11.16
CA PHE A 68 3.97 -0.07 11.53
C PHE A 68 5.06 0.52 10.65
N SER A 69 6.27 0.64 11.20
CA SER A 69 7.48 0.87 10.40
C SER A 69 7.75 -0.36 9.55
N SER A 70 8.11 -0.16 8.28
CA SER A 70 8.54 -1.26 7.41
C SER A 70 9.96 -1.77 7.73
N SER A 71 10.79 -0.94 8.38
CA SER A 71 12.21 -1.22 8.65
C SER A 71 12.40 -2.28 9.74
N ASP A 72 11.70 -2.10 10.87
CA ASP A 72 11.84 -2.93 12.06
C ASP A 72 10.52 -3.56 12.52
N PHE A 73 9.44 -3.34 11.77
CA PHE A 73 8.09 -3.83 12.06
C PHE A 73 7.50 -3.30 13.37
N ARG A 74 8.07 -2.22 13.92
CA ARG A 74 7.59 -1.58 15.14
C ARG A 74 6.23 -0.97 14.89
N TYR A 75 5.30 -1.24 15.82
CA TYR A 75 4.01 -0.57 15.85
C TYR A 75 4.15 0.92 16.21
N LEU A 76 3.56 1.79 15.39
CA LEU A 76 3.66 3.25 15.50
C LEU A 76 2.38 3.89 16.01
N GLY A 77 1.22 3.29 15.75
CA GLY A 77 -0.07 3.83 16.20
C GLY A 77 -1.24 3.33 15.37
N GLU A 78 -2.38 4.01 15.52
CA GLU A 78 -3.59 3.75 14.74
C GLU A 78 -3.95 4.96 13.86
N LEU A 79 -4.67 4.66 12.77
CA LEU A 79 -5.38 5.60 11.93
C LEU A 79 -6.87 5.34 12.06
N HIS A 80 -7.63 6.32 12.52
CA HIS A 80 -9.08 6.28 12.51
C HIS A 80 -9.64 7.05 11.31
N MET A 81 -10.69 6.54 10.66
CA MET A 81 -11.25 7.17 9.45
C MET A 81 -11.75 8.61 9.65
N ASN A 82 -12.10 9.00 10.88
CA ASN A 82 -12.54 10.35 11.22
C ASN A 82 -11.37 11.33 11.48
N GLU A 83 -10.13 10.86 11.51
CA GLU A 83 -8.93 11.69 11.73
C GLU A 83 -8.36 12.23 10.42
N ASP A 84 -7.53 13.26 10.53
CA ASP A 84 -6.67 13.70 9.44
C ASP A 84 -5.50 12.72 9.26
N TRP A 85 -5.61 11.85 8.25
CA TRP A 85 -4.58 10.85 7.97
C TRP A 85 -3.27 11.47 7.51
N VAL A 86 -3.33 12.59 6.79
CA VAL A 86 -2.12 13.28 6.29
C VAL A 86 -1.33 13.78 7.49
N ALA A 87 -1.96 14.59 8.34
CA ALA A 87 -1.31 15.13 9.53
C ALA A 87 -0.80 14.01 10.46
N LYS A 88 -1.59 12.93 10.62
CA LYS A 88 -1.22 11.81 11.48
C LYS A 88 -0.02 11.03 10.94
N ILE A 89 -0.01 10.69 9.66
CA ILE A 89 1.11 9.97 9.03
C ILE A 89 2.38 10.82 9.02
N VAL A 90 2.28 12.11 8.71
CA VAL A 90 3.43 13.04 8.76
C VAL A 90 4.01 13.13 10.18
N SER A 91 3.17 13.16 11.21
CA SER A 91 3.60 13.11 12.60
C SER A 91 4.35 11.83 12.93
N LEU A 92 3.82 10.66 12.52
CA LEU A 92 4.49 9.36 12.73
C LEU A 92 5.84 9.30 11.99
N ASN A 93 5.89 9.81 10.76
CA ASN A 93 7.12 9.88 9.96
C ASN A 93 8.17 10.79 10.61
N THR A 94 7.76 11.92 11.19
CA THR A 94 8.68 12.81 11.92
C THR A 94 9.27 12.09 13.13
N GLU A 95 8.46 11.39 13.91
CA GLU A 95 8.93 10.57 15.04
C GLU A 95 9.88 9.44 14.59
N MET A 96 9.60 8.80 13.45
CA MET A 96 10.49 7.79 12.86
C MET A 96 11.85 8.40 12.49
N ASN A 97 11.85 9.52 11.76
CA ASN A 97 13.06 10.21 11.31
C ASN A 97 13.89 10.73 12.49
N ASP A 98 13.25 11.26 13.53
CA ASP A 98 13.92 11.70 14.77
C ASP A 98 14.59 10.52 15.50
N SER A 99 14.07 9.30 15.31
CA SER A 99 14.66 8.05 15.81
C SER A 99 15.68 7.41 14.86
N GLY A 100 15.94 8.01 13.69
CA GLY A 100 16.87 7.51 12.67
C GLY A 100 16.32 6.42 11.76
N ASP A 101 14.99 6.22 11.74
CA ASP A 101 14.31 5.29 10.83
C ASP A 101 13.71 6.06 9.65
N TYR A 102 14.25 5.81 8.45
CA TYR A 102 13.84 6.44 7.20
C TYR A 102 13.11 5.45 6.26
N GLY A 103 12.53 4.39 6.84
CA GLY A 103 11.75 3.40 6.11
C GLY A 103 10.38 3.91 5.65
N GLY A 104 9.70 3.05 4.90
CA GLY A 104 8.28 3.24 4.57
C GLY A 104 7.35 2.73 5.68
N LEU A 105 6.08 2.53 5.32
CA LEU A 105 5.04 2.10 6.24
C LEU A 105 4.37 0.79 5.83
N ILE A 106 3.87 0.10 6.85
CA ILE A 106 2.88 -0.96 6.70
C ILE A 106 1.62 -0.51 7.43
N ILE A 107 0.49 -0.46 6.73
CA ILE A 107 -0.80 -0.03 7.29
C ILE A 107 -1.81 -1.15 7.12
N LEU A 108 -2.40 -1.63 8.22
CA LEU A 108 -3.24 -2.82 8.23
C LEU A 108 -4.58 -2.57 8.89
N ASP A 109 -5.65 -2.87 8.18
CA ASP A 109 -6.99 -2.92 8.75
C ASP A 109 -7.12 -3.99 9.83
N GLN A 110 -7.78 -3.66 10.95
CA GLN A 110 -8.01 -4.61 12.05
C GLN A 110 -8.85 -5.82 11.61
N LYS A 111 -9.78 -5.64 10.66
CA LYS A 111 -10.59 -6.73 10.07
C LYS A 111 -9.88 -7.45 8.93
N LYS A 112 -8.63 -7.10 8.63
CA LYS A 112 -7.81 -7.67 7.55
C LYS A 112 -8.52 -7.56 6.20
N GLN A 113 -9.28 -6.50 5.93
CA GLN A 113 -9.97 -6.29 4.66
C GLN A 113 -9.09 -5.58 3.63
N TRP A 114 -8.13 -4.77 4.09
CA TRP A 114 -7.14 -4.11 3.25
C TRP A 114 -5.79 -4.02 3.96
N ALA A 115 -4.73 -3.78 3.18
CA ALA A 115 -3.37 -3.58 3.68
C ALA A 115 -2.55 -2.73 2.71
N ILE A 116 -1.69 -1.86 3.23
CA ILE A 116 -0.69 -1.11 2.49
C ILE A 116 0.68 -1.54 2.94
N PHE A 117 1.60 -1.61 2.00
CA PHE A 117 3.00 -1.91 2.25
C PHE A 117 3.86 -1.06 1.31
N GLN A 118 4.80 -0.31 1.86
CA GLN A 118 5.93 0.26 1.14
C GLN A 118 7.17 0.06 2.00
N LYS A 119 8.23 -0.52 1.43
CA LYS A 119 9.43 -0.85 2.21
C LYS A 119 10.30 0.38 2.45
N THR A 120 10.54 1.20 1.44
CA THR A 120 11.28 2.47 1.58
C THR A 120 10.62 3.57 0.74
N PRO A 121 10.84 4.86 1.05
CA PRO A 121 10.23 5.98 0.31
C PRO A 121 10.53 6.03 -1.19
N VAL A 122 11.56 5.31 -1.67
CA VAL A 122 12.00 5.31 -3.08
C VAL A 122 11.63 4.02 -3.83
N GLU A 123 11.08 3.02 -3.14
CA GLU A 123 10.60 1.78 -3.73
C GLU A 123 9.08 1.85 -3.93
N GLU A 124 8.55 1.10 -4.91
CA GLU A 124 7.11 1.03 -5.08
C GLU A 124 6.43 0.40 -3.85
N GLY A 125 5.21 0.87 -3.59
CA GLY A 125 4.30 0.30 -2.62
C GLY A 125 3.12 -0.40 -3.27
N VAL A 126 2.38 -1.14 -2.45
CA VAL A 126 1.18 -1.87 -2.85
C VAL A 126 0.08 -1.74 -1.81
N LEU A 127 -1.11 -1.44 -2.28
CA LEU A 127 -2.38 -1.46 -1.56
C LEU A 127 -3.20 -2.69 -2.02
N GLY A 128 -3.41 -3.64 -1.13
CA GLY A 128 -4.32 -4.77 -1.32
C GLY A 128 -5.70 -4.48 -0.70
N VAL A 129 -6.78 -4.75 -1.43
CA VAL A 129 -8.17 -4.45 -0.99
C VAL A 129 -9.10 -5.64 -1.27
N ASN A 130 -9.91 -6.05 -0.28
CA ASN A 130 -10.99 -7.04 -0.41
C ASN A 130 -12.36 -6.37 -0.56
N SER A 131 -12.57 -5.67 -1.68
CA SER A 131 -13.82 -4.99 -1.98
C SER A 131 -14.27 -5.27 -3.40
N ASN A 132 -15.55 -5.59 -3.55
CA ASN A 132 -16.24 -5.71 -4.83
C ASN A 132 -17.03 -4.44 -5.17
N LYS A 133 -16.99 -3.42 -4.29
CA LYS A 133 -17.60 -2.14 -4.62
C LYS A 133 -16.89 -1.53 -5.82
N LYS A 134 -17.70 -0.87 -6.62
CA LYS A 134 -17.21 -0.19 -7.80
C LYS A 134 -16.85 1.24 -7.38
N LEU A 135 -15.69 1.71 -7.84
CA LEU A 135 -15.10 2.99 -7.44
C LEU A 135 -15.11 3.98 -8.61
N GLU A 136 -16.03 3.82 -9.59
CA GLU A 136 -15.97 4.59 -10.83
C GLU A 136 -16.06 6.10 -10.61
N ALA A 137 -16.78 6.53 -9.56
CA ALA A 137 -16.92 7.94 -9.21
C ALA A 137 -15.60 8.63 -8.82
N ILE A 138 -14.56 7.86 -8.47
CA ILE A 138 -13.25 8.37 -8.04
C ILE A 138 -12.09 7.78 -8.88
N ASN A 139 -12.39 7.16 -10.02
CA ASN A 139 -11.39 6.48 -10.85
C ASN A 139 -10.24 7.40 -11.27
N ASP A 140 -10.55 8.64 -11.67
CA ASP A 140 -9.52 9.58 -12.14
C ASP A 140 -8.50 9.86 -11.02
N LEU A 141 -8.98 10.13 -9.80
CA LEU A 141 -8.13 10.33 -8.62
C LEU A 141 -7.33 9.08 -8.25
N ILE A 142 -7.92 7.89 -8.41
CA ILE A 142 -7.21 6.62 -8.20
C ILE A 142 -6.06 6.52 -9.19
N TYR A 143 -6.30 6.72 -10.49
CA TYR A 143 -5.29 6.52 -11.52
C TYR A 143 -4.21 7.61 -11.59
N GLU A 144 -4.41 8.74 -10.90
CA GLU A 144 -3.38 9.74 -10.65
C GLU A 144 -2.36 9.30 -9.59
N ASN A 145 -2.74 8.39 -8.69
CA ASN A 145 -1.91 7.97 -7.55
C ASN A 145 -1.55 6.48 -7.54
N PHE A 146 -2.30 5.69 -8.30
CA PHE A 146 -2.21 4.24 -8.30
C PHE A 146 -2.29 3.67 -9.71
N VAL A 147 -1.63 2.53 -9.88
CA VAL A 147 -1.71 1.71 -11.08
C VAL A 147 -2.21 0.33 -10.69
N ASP A 148 -3.21 -0.19 -11.41
CA ASP A 148 -3.68 -1.56 -11.18
C ASP A 148 -2.79 -2.58 -11.93
N CYS A 149 -2.80 -3.83 -11.46
CA CYS A 149 -2.02 -4.90 -12.09
C CYS A 149 -2.37 -5.12 -13.58
N LYS A 150 -3.58 -4.77 -14.00
CA LYS A 150 -4.03 -4.94 -15.39
C LYS A 150 -3.32 -3.95 -16.31
N LYS A 151 -3.01 -2.74 -15.84
CA LYS A 151 -2.21 -1.76 -16.59
C LYS A 151 -0.81 -2.27 -16.88
N PHE A 152 -0.17 -2.99 -15.95
CA PHE A 152 1.12 -3.62 -16.21
C PHE A 152 1.03 -4.68 -17.32
N GLU A 153 -0.05 -5.47 -17.37
CA GLU A 153 -0.30 -6.42 -18.47
C GLU A 153 -0.52 -5.71 -19.82
N GLU A 154 -1.10 -4.50 -19.81
CA GLU A 154 -1.28 -3.67 -21.01
C GLU A 154 0.07 -3.11 -21.49
N TRP A 155 0.88 -2.54 -20.60
CA TRP A 155 2.22 -2.00 -20.93
C TRP A 155 3.16 -3.08 -21.46
N LEU A 156 3.16 -4.28 -20.87
CA LEU A 156 3.99 -5.41 -21.32
C LEU A 156 3.66 -5.91 -22.74
N GLN A 157 2.56 -5.46 -23.34
CA GLN A 157 2.24 -5.74 -24.74
C GLN A 157 2.94 -4.78 -25.71
N GLU A 158 3.53 -3.70 -25.21
CA GLU A 158 4.40 -2.78 -25.96
C GLU A 158 3.76 -2.30 -27.26
N ARG A 159 2.46 -1.98 -27.23
CA ARG A 159 1.69 -1.61 -28.42
C ARG A 159 1.99 -0.19 -28.89
N THR A 160 2.40 0.68 -27.98
CA THR A 160 2.74 2.08 -28.24
C THR A 160 4.19 2.38 -27.85
N SER A 161 4.77 3.45 -28.39
CA SER A 161 6.11 3.91 -27.99
C SER A 161 6.19 4.23 -26.51
N HIS A 162 5.10 4.75 -25.94
CA HIS A 162 5.01 5.03 -24.51
C HIS A 162 5.07 3.75 -23.67
N ASP A 163 4.39 2.67 -24.10
CA ASP A 163 4.46 1.38 -23.41
C ASP A 163 5.89 0.83 -23.40
N VAL A 164 6.61 0.95 -24.52
CA VAL A 164 8.03 0.54 -24.62
C VAL A 164 8.89 1.33 -23.64
N GLU A 165 8.75 2.67 -23.61
CA GLU A 165 9.49 3.52 -22.69
C GLU A 165 9.21 3.18 -21.20
N LEU A 166 7.96 2.88 -20.86
CA LEU A 166 7.56 2.44 -19.52
C LEU A 166 8.18 1.09 -19.15
N VAL A 167 8.11 0.10 -20.04
CA VAL A 167 8.68 -1.23 -19.80
C VAL A 167 10.20 -1.18 -19.68
N GLU A 168 10.87 -0.36 -20.49
CA GLU A 168 12.32 -0.17 -20.43
C GLU A 168 12.76 0.54 -19.15
N SER A 169 12.03 1.57 -18.71
CA SER A 169 12.37 2.35 -17.52
C SER A 169 12.12 1.61 -16.20
N ILE A 170 11.01 0.88 -16.10
CA ILE A 170 10.66 0.10 -14.89
C ILE A 170 11.40 -1.24 -14.88
N GLY A 171 11.60 -1.84 -16.05
CA GLY A 171 12.20 -3.15 -16.22
C GLY A 171 11.15 -4.24 -16.45
N ARG A 172 11.28 -4.94 -17.60
CA ARG A 172 10.36 -6.00 -18.01
C ARG A 172 10.22 -7.12 -16.98
N ASP A 173 11.33 -7.63 -16.48
CA ASP A 173 11.35 -8.77 -15.56
C ASP A 173 10.67 -8.41 -14.22
N TYR A 174 10.79 -7.16 -13.80
CA TYR A 174 10.11 -6.63 -12.61
C TYR A 174 8.59 -6.62 -12.83
N LEU A 175 8.13 -6.00 -13.92
CA LEU A 175 6.70 -5.94 -14.27
C LEU A 175 6.08 -7.33 -14.44
N MET A 176 6.78 -8.25 -15.12
CA MET A 176 6.33 -9.64 -15.26
C MET A 176 6.20 -10.32 -13.89
N SER A 177 7.19 -10.14 -13.01
CA SER A 177 7.15 -10.69 -11.65
C SER A 177 5.99 -10.13 -10.82
N ILE A 178 5.68 -8.84 -10.96
CA ILE A 178 4.50 -8.23 -10.32
C ILE A 178 3.23 -8.90 -10.83
N VAL A 179 3.05 -8.98 -12.16
CA VAL A 179 1.87 -9.60 -12.76
C VAL A 179 1.71 -11.04 -12.30
N GLU A 180 2.77 -11.85 -12.31
CA GLU A 180 2.71 -13.25 -11.86
C GLU A 180 2.34 -13.40 -10.38
N ASN A 181 2.89 -12.54 -9.52
CA ASN A 181 2.66 -12.64 -8.07
C ASN A 181 1.31 -12.06 -7.64
N TYR A 182 0.80 -11.05 -8.35
CA TYR A 182 -0.37 -10.26 -7.94
C TYR A 182 -1.58 -10.38 -8.87
N ARG A 183 -1.48 -11.13 -9.97
CA ARG A 183 -2.64 -11.51 -10.78
C ARG A 183 -3.69 -12.15 -9.87
N GLN A 184 -4.87 -11.56 -9.88
CA GLN A 184 -6.03 -12.02 -9.11
C GLN A 184 -6.31 -13.49 -9.47
N ALA A 185 -6.71 -14.26 -8.47
CA ALA A 185 -7.20 -15.63 -8.65
C ALA A 185 -8.66 -15.63 -9.12
#